data_AF-A0A518HLL4-F1
#
_entry.id   AF-A0A518HLL4-F1
#
_cell.length_a   1.000
_cell.length_b   1.000
_cell.length_c   1.000
_cell.angle_alpha   90.00
_cell.angle_beta   90.00
_cell.angle_gamma   90.00
#
_symmetry.space_group_name_H-M   'P 1'
#
loop_
_entity.id
_entity.type
_entity.pdbx_description
1 polymer ?
#
loop_
_entity_poly.entity_id
_entity_poly.type
_entity_poly.pdbx_seq_one_letter_code
_entity_poly.pdbx_strand_id
1 'polypeptide(L)' 'MSTISVNLPAPVMSAIAERAKIGGYEDVNEFVSEFILRISERQTEVEKLAIEGLESGPSEPWNGNEIEAIRAELKSKHGT' A
#
# COMPACT_ATOMS: atom_id res chain seq x y z
N MET A 1 -11.24 15.16 20.13
CA MET A 1 -11.31 13.78 19.63
C MET A 1 -12.76 13.36 19.55
N SER A 2 -13.15 12.67 18.48
CA SER A 2 -14.49 12.10 18.31
C SER A 2 -14.40 10.60 18.48
N THR A 3 -15.38 9.98 19.14
CA THR A 3 -15.36 8.54 19.42
C THR A 3 -16.28 7.79 18.46
N ILE A 4 -15.79 6.70 17.89
CA ILE A 4 -16.58 5.75 17.12
C ILE A 4 -16.70 4.46 17.94
N SER A 5 -17.93 4.03 18.23
CA SER A 5 -18.17 2.74 18.88
C SER A 5 -18.36 1.66 17.82
N VAL A 6 -17.55 0.61 17.88
CA VAL A 6 -17.59 -0.51 16.94
C VAL A 6 -17.71 -1.80 17.72
N ASN A 7 -18.62 -2.67 17.30
CA ASN A 7 -18.77 -3.99 17.90
C ASN A 7 -18.03 -5.01 17.03
N LEU A 8 -17.07 -5.72 17.64
CA LEU A 8 -16.18 -6.64 16.94
C LEU A 8 -16.24 -8.03 17.57
N PRO A 9 -16.18 -9.11 16.78
CA PRO A 9 -16.01 -10.45 17.34
C PRO A 9 -14.72 -10.54 18.16
N ALA A 10 -14.75 -11.29 19.28
CA ALA A 10 -13.60 -11.46 20.16
C ALA A 10 -12.30 -11.88 19.42
N PRO A 11 -12.32 -12.82 18.45
CA PRO A 11 -11.11 -13.18 17.71
C PRO A 11 -10.50 -12.02 16.92
N VAL A 12 -11.35 -11.12 16.39
CA VAL A 12 -10.91 -9.95 15.63
C VAL A 12 -10.25 -8.94 16.56
N MET A 13 -10.84 -8.67 17.72
CA MET A 13 -10.23 -7.79 18.72
C MET A 13 -8.88 -8.32 19.22
N SER A 14 -8.78 -9.63 19.49
CA SER A 14 -7.52 -10.24 19.91
C SER A 14 -6.43 -10.08 18.84
N ALA A 15 -6.76 -10.32 17.57
CA ALA A 15 -5.81 -10.16 16.47
C ALA A 15 -5.37 -8.69 16.27
N ILE A 16 -6.29 -7.73 16.41
CA ILE A 16 -5.96 -6.30 16.32
C ILE A 16 -5.05 -5.89 17.49
N ALA A 17 -5.35 -6.31 18.72
CA ALA A 17 -4.54 -6.00 19.89
C ALA A 17 -3.13 -6.58 19.79
N GLU A 18 -3.00 -7.81 19.27
CA GLU A 18 -1.68 -8.42 19.01
C GLU A 18 -0.88 -7.62 17.98
N ARG A 19 -1.51 -7.20 16.88
CA ARG A 19 -0.87 -6.37 15.85
C ARG A 19 -0.46 -5.00 16.38
N ALA A 20 -1.30 -4.36 17.18
CA ALA A 20 -0.97 -3.10 17.84
C ALA A 20 0.30 -3.25 18.69
N LYS A 21 0.36 -4.31 19.51
CA LYS A 21 1.55 -4.61 20.34
C LYS A 21 2.80 -4.88 19.50
N ILE A 22 2.70 -5.69 18.44
CA ILE A 22 3.83 -5.97 17.53
C ILE A 22 4.29 -4.69 16.83
N GLY A 23 3.36 -3.82 16.46
CA GLY A 23 3.64 -2.51 15.87
C GLY A 23 4.19 -1.48 16.85
N GLY A 24 4.31 -1.79 18.14
CA GLY A 24 4.82 -0.89 19.16
C GLY A 24 3.81 0.15 19.66
N TYR A 25 2.53 -0.03 19.37
CA TYR A 25 1.46 0.87 19.82
C TYR A 25 1.05 0.54 21.26
N GLU A 26 0.83 1.58 22.06
CA GLU A 26 0.35 1.45 23.44
C GLU A 26 -1.17 1.26 23.51
N ASP A 27 -1.90 1.78 22.52
CA ASP A 27 -3.35 1.70 22.44
C ASP A 27 -3.85 1.15 21.09
N VAL A 28 -4.92 0.37 21.15
CA VAL A 28 -5.57 -0.20 19.97
C VAL A 28 -6.24 0.90 19.14
N ASN A 29 -6.80 1.96 19.75
CA ASN A 29 -7.43 3.02 18.97
C ASN A 29 -6.40 3.82 18.17
N GLU A 30 -5.22 4.04 18.72
CA GLU A 30 -4.11 4.68 17.99
C GLU A 30 -3.70 3.84 16.79
N PHE A 31 -3.46 2.54 16.99
CA PHE A 31 -3.15 1.60 15.91
C PHE A 31 -4.21 1.60 14.81
N VAL A 32 -5.50 1.50 15.19
CA VAL A 32 -6.60 1.45 14.22
C VAL A 32 -6.73 2.79 13.48
N SER A 33 -6.54 3.91 14.15
CA SER A 33 -6.62 5.24 13.53
C SER A 33 -5.53 5.43 12.48
N GLU A 34 -4.28 5.11 12.82
CA GLU A 34 -3.19 5.14 11.84
C GLU A 34 -3.40 4.15 10.70
N PHE A 35 -3.90 2.95 11.01
CA PHE A 35 -4.17 1.94 10.00
C PHE A 35 -5.21 2.40 8.98
N ILE A 36 -6.28 3.06 9.43
CA ILE A 36 -7.31 3.64 8.55
C ILE A 36 -6.71 4.75 7.68
N LEU A 37 -5.91 5.64 8.26
CA LEU A 37 -5.24 6.71 7.50
C LEU A 37 -4.35 6.13 6.39
N ARG A 38 -3.50 5.15 6.72
CA ARG A 38 -2.62 4.51 5.74
C ARG A 38 -3.39 3.80 4.63
N ILE A 39 -4.54 3.18 4.94
CA ILE A 39 -5.39 2.57 3.91
C ILE A 39 -5.94 3.64 2.96
N SER A 40 -6.42 4.76 3.51
CA SER A 40 -6.96 5.87 2.71
C SER A 40 -5.88 6.50 1.82
N GLU A 41 -4.69 6.72 2.36
CA GLU A 41 -3.54 7.24 1.62
C GLU A 41 -3.15 6.29 0.48
N ARG A 42 -3.03 4.98 0.78
CA ARG A 42 -2.68 3.98 -0.23
C ARG A 42 -3.74 3.87 -1.33
N GLN A 43 -5.03 3.98 -0.99
CA GLN A 43 -6.09 3.99 -1.99
C GLN A 43 -5.94 5.19 -2.94
N THR A 44 -5.65 6.36 -2.38
CA THR A 44 -5.43 7.59 -3.16
C THR A 44 -4.20 7.46 -4.07
N GLU A 45 -3.12 6.87 -3.57
CA GLU A 45 -1.90 6.64 -4.35
C GLU A 45 -2.14 5.67 -5.52
N VAL A 46 -2.83 4.55 -5.26
CA VAL A 46 -3.16 3.57 -6.31
C VAL A 46 -4.06 4.19 -7.36
N GLU A 47 -5.07 4.98 -6.97
CA GLU A 47 -5.94 5.69 -7.90
C GLU A 47 -5.15 6.68 -8.77
N LYS A 48 -4.24 7.45 -8.16
CA LYS A 48 -3.36 8.36 -8.89
C LYS A 48 -2.50 7.63 -9.93
N LEU A 49 -1.88 6.51 -9.56
CA LEU A 49 -1.06 5.70 -10.47
C LEU A 49 -1.89 5.09 -11.60
N ALA A 50 -3.13 4.67 -11.32
CA ALA A 50 -4.04 4.17 -12.34
C ALA A 50 -4.42 5.26 -13.34
N ILE A 51 -4.71 6.48 -12.87
CA ILE A 51 -4.98 7.64 -13.75
C ILE A 51 -3.77 7.96 -14.61
N GLU A 52 -2.57 8.04 -14.02
CA GLU A 52 -1.33 8.27 -14.76
C GLU A 52 -1.11 7.22 -15.86
N GLY A 53 -1.37 5.94 -15.55
CA GLY A 53 -1.32 4.86 -16.53
C GLY A 53 -2.33 5.02 -17.66
N LEU A 54 -3.57 5.41 -17.35
CA LEU A 54 -4.60 5.67 -18.37
C LEU A 54 -4.24 6.87 -19.27
N GLU A 55 -3.62 7.91 -18.71
CA GLU A 55 -3.17 9.10 -19.44
C GLU A 55 -1.88 8.85 -20.24
N SER A 56 -1.10 7.82 -19.90
CA SER A 56 0.16 7.46 -20.57
C SER A 56 -0.02 6.90 -22.00
N GLY A 57 -1.26 6.63 -22.39
CA GLY A 57 -1.62 6.11 -23.71
C GLY A 57 -1.91 4.60 -23.71
N PRO A 58 -2.19 4.01 -24.88
CA PRO A 58 -2.54 2.60 -24.99
C PRO A 58 -1.36 1.71 -24.59
N SER A 59 -1.62 0.70 -23.76
CA SER A 59 -0.64 -0.31 -23.41
C SER A 59 -0.39 -1.27 -24.58
N GLU A 60 0.88 -1.52 -24.90
CA GLU A 60 1.28 -2.55 -25.86
C GLU A 60 1.73 -3.83 -25.14
N PRO A 61 1.54 -5.04 -25.72
CA PRO A 61 2.02 -6.29 -25.13
C PRO A 61 3.54 -6.31 -25.04
N TRP A 62 4.08 -6.69 -23.89
CA TRP A 62 5.53 -6.76 -23.71
C TRP A 62 6.12 -7.98 -24.41
N ASN A 63 7.16 -7.76 -25.21
CA ASN A 63 8.02 -8.81 -25.77
C ASN A 63 9.19 -9.11 -24.83
N GLY A 64 9.59 -10.39 -24.71
CA GLY A 64 10.76 -10.78 -23.94
C GLY A 64 12.06 -10.05 -24.35
N ASN A 65 12.22 -9.70 -25.62
CA ASN A 65 13.36 -8.91 -26.09
C ASN A 65 13.34 -7.47 -25.58
N GLU A 66 12.16 -6.86 -25.43
CA GLU A 66 12.00 -5.50 -24.90
C GLU A 66 12.34 -5.47 -23.41
N ILE A 67 11.94 -6.51 -22.67
CA ILE A 67 12.26 -6.67 -21.25
C ILE A 67 13.77 -6.75 -21.03
N GLU A 68 14.48 -7.54 -21.84
CA GLU A 68 15.95 -7.64 -21.74
C GLU A 68 16.65 -6.34 -22.14
N ALA A 69 16.11 -5.60 -23.13
CA ALA A 69 16.61 -4.28 -23.50
C ALA A 69 16.45 -3.26 -22.34
N ILE A 70 15.26 -3.22 -21.71
CA ILE A 70 15.01 -2.38 -20.52
C ILE A 70 15.97 -2.74 -19.38
N ARG A 71 16.18 -4.04 -19.13
CA ARG A 71 17.10 -4.49 -18.08
C ARG A 71 18.55 -4.05 -18.35
N ALA A 72 19.01 -4.17 -19.59
CA ALA A 72 20.34 -3.73 -19.99
C ALA A 72 20.50 -2.21 -19.82
N GLU A 73 19.48 -1.43 -20.20
CA GLU A 73 19.47 0.03 -20.04
C GLU A 73 19.54 0.43 -18.55
N LEU A 74 18.70 -0.16 -17.70
CA LEU A 74 18.69 0.12 -16.26
C LEU A 74 20.03 -0.24 -15.61
N LYS A 75 20.63 -1.38 -15.98
CA LYS A 75 21.95 -1.78 -15.50
C LYS A 75 23.05 -0.81 -15.94
N SER A 76 22.96 -0.25 -17.14
CA SER A 76 23.91 0.77 -17.61
C SER A 76 23.72 2.12 -16.91
N LYS A 77 22.50 2.50 -16.54
CA LYS A 77 22.19 3.79 -15.89
C LYS A 77 22.43 3.79 -14.38
N HIS A 78 22.22 2.65 -13.72
CA HIS A 78 22.19 2.56 -12.26
C HIS A 78 23.12 1.48 -11.68
N GLY A 79 23.78 0.69 -12.51
CA GLY A 79 24.75 -0.31 -12.06
C GLY A 79 26.10 0.31 -11.73
N THR A 80 26.26 0.75 -10.49
CA THR A 80 27.56 0.73 -9.79
C THR A 80 27.77 -0.62 -9.13
#